data_AF-L7VWW5-F1
#
_entry.id   AF-L7VWW5-F1
#
_cell.length_a   1.000
_cell.length_b   1.000
_cell.length_c   1.000
_cell.angle_alpha   90.00
_cell.angle_beta   90.00
_cell.angle_gamma   90.00
#
_symmetry.space_group_name_H-M   'P 1'
#
loop_
_entity.id
_entity.type
_entity.pdbx_description
1 polymer ?
#
loop_
_entity_poly.entity_id
_entity_poly.type
_entity_poly.pdbx_seq_one_letter_code
_entity_poly.pdbx_strand_id
1 'polypeptide(L)' 'MQLAALDTARTIDDMDIPGFRLHPLVGRERGRWSIWVNGNWRVTFEFREGDAFILDYEDYR' A
#
# COMPACT_ATOMS: atom_id res chain seq x y z
N MET A 1 -6.16 -1.29 10.89
CA MET A 1 -6.96 -2.13 9.96
C MET A 1 -6.19 -2.44 8.68
N GLN A 2 -5.28 -1.58 8.23
CA GLN A 2 -4.49 -1.70 7.01
C GLN A 2 -3.64 -2.97 6.95
N LEU A 3 -2.93 -3.30 8.04
CA LEU A 3 -2.11 -4.51 8.11
C LEU A 3 -2.95 -5.79 8.01
N ALA A 4 -4.13 -5.80 8.62
CA ALA A 4 -5.05 -6.93 8.50
C ALA A 4 -5.60 -7.08 7.07
N ALA A 5 -5.88 -5.96 6.38
CA ALA A 5 -6.28 -6.01 4.98
C ALA A 5 -5.17 -6.58 4.10
N LEU A 6 -3.92 -6.13 4.29
CA LEU A 6 -2.75 -6.65 3.56
C LEU A 6 -2.52 -8.14 3.78
N ASP A 7 -2.67 -8.63 5.02
CA ASP A 7 -2.50 -10.04 5.38
C ASP A 7 -3.56 -10.95 4.72
N THR A 8 -4.74 -10.39 4.39
CA THR A 8 -5.84 -11.13 3.77
C THR A 8 -5.94 -10.99 2.25
N ALA A 9 -5.27 -9.98 1.69
CA ALA A 9 -5.35 -9.66 0.26
C ALA A 9 -4.75 -10.79 -0.58
N ARG A 10 -5.38 -11.13 -1.70
CA ARG A 10 -4.86 -12.11 -2.67
C ARG A 10 -4.40 -11.44 -3.95
N THR A 11 -5.03 -10.32 -4.29
CA THR A 11 -4.64 -9.45 -5.40
C THR A 11 -4.46 -8.04 -4.89
N ILE A 12 -3.79 -7.20 -5.69
CA ILE A 12 -3.65 -5.80 -5.33
C ILE A 12 -4.98 -5.04 -5.35
N ASP A 13 -5.94 -5.49 -6.16
CA ASP A 13 -7.27 -4.88 -6.26
C ASP A 13 -8.07 -5.06 -4.97
N ASP A 14 -7.79 -6.09 -4.16
CA ASP A 14 -8.39 -6.26 -2.83
C ASP A 14 -8.04 -5.11 -1.88
N MET A 15 -6.96 -4.37 -2.17
CA MET A 15 -6.53 -3.19 -1.41
C MET A 15 -7.17 -1.88 -1.89
N ASP A 16 -7.99 -1.89 -2.95
CA ASP A 16 -8.76 -0.72 -3.42
C ASP A 16 -10.01 -0.47 -2.54
N ILE A 17 -9.78 -0.43 -1.24
CA ILE A 17 -10.80 -0.21 -0.22
C ILE A 17 -11.08 1.30 -0.14
N PRO A 18 -12.35 1.73 -0.11
CA PRO A 18 -12.71 3.13 0.05
C PRO A 18 -11.98 3.78 1.24
N GLY A 19 -11.25 4.86 0.96
CA GLY A 19 -10.45 5.58 1.95
C GLY A 19 -8.97 5.21 1.98
N PHE A 20 -8.57 4.03 1.48
CA PHE A 20 -7.15 3.69 1.35
C PHE A 20 -6.47 4.43 0.20
N ARG A 21 -7.22 4.92 -0.79
CA ARG A 21 -6.69 5.72 -1.91
C ARG A 21 -5.48 5.03 -2.56
N LEU A 22 -5.64 3.74 -2.84
CA LEU A 22 -4.59 2.91 -3.40
C LEU A 22 -4.09 3.52 -4.72
N HIS A 23 -2.78 3.63 -4.86
CA HIS A 23 -2.16 4.03 -6.12
C HIS A 23 -0.75 3.45 -6.26
N PRO A 24 -0.31 3.15 -7.49
CA PRO A 24 1.06 2.72 -7.74
C PRO A 24 2.03 3.90 -7.60
N LEU A 25 3.22 3.62 -7.08
CA LEU A 25 4.31 4.59 -7.05
C LEU A 25 5.03 4.67 -8.40
N VAL A 26 5.58 5.84 -8.68
CA VAL A 26 6.22 6.18 -9.95
C VAL A 26 7.71 6.49 -9.76
N GLY A 27 8.45 6.58 -10.88
CA GLY A 27 9.88 6.89 -10.84
C GLY A 27 10.71 5.73 -10.29
N ARG A 28 11.51 6.00 -9.24
CA ARG A 28 12.42 5.03 -8.64
C ARG A 28 11.70 3.93 -7.84
N GLU A 29 10.52 4.25 -7.33
CA GLU A 29 9.71 3.34 -6.51
C GLU A 29 8.70 2.53 -7.37
N ARG A 30 8.92 2.45 -8.69
CA ARG A 30 8.02 1.70 -9.58
C ARG A 30 7.98 0.23 -9.19
N GLY A 31 6.77 -0.32 -9.07
CA GLY A 31 6.54 -1.68 -8.58
C GLY A 31 6.06 -1.73 -7.13
N ARG A 32 6.09 -0.59 -6.43
CA ARG A 32 5.48 -0.40 -5.12
C ARG A 32 4.12 0.30 -5.24
N TRP A 33 3.35 0.16 -4.18
CA TRP A 33 2.02 0.73 -3.99
C TRP A 33 1.99 1.57 -2.72
N SER A 34 1.04 2.50 -2.65
CA SER A 34 0.84 3.37 -1.51
C SER A 34 -0.63 3.40 -1.11
N ILE A 35 -0.88 3.30 0.19
CA ILE A 35 -2.19 3.52 0.80
C ILE A 35 -2.14 4.64 1.83
N TRP A 36 -3.23 5.41 1.88
CA TRP A 36 -3.46 6.48 2.84
C TRP A 36 -3.76 5.94 4.22
N VAL A 37 -3.12 6.54 5.24
CA VAL A 37 -3.41 6.23 6.64
C VAL A 37 -4.14 7.38 7.31
N ASN A 38 -3.48 8.53 7.46
CA ASN A 38 -4.07 9.78 7.94
C ASN A 38 -3.15 10.95 7.58
N GLY A 39 -3.71 12.16 7.42
CA GLY A 39 -2.92 13.35 7.06
C GLY A 39 -1.92 13.08 5.93
N ASN A 40 -0.63 13.27 6.25
CA ASN A 40 0.49 13.05 5.33
C ASN A 40 1.07 11.63 5.33
N TRP A 41 0.63 10.75 6.25
CA TRP A 41 1.20 9.41 6.40
C TRP A 41 0.67 8.43 5.35
N ARG A 42 1.57 7.60 4.83
CA ARG A 42 1.31 6.52 3.89
C ARG A 42 1.95 5.22 4.38
N VAL A 43 1.31 4.10 4.03
CA VAL A 43 1.98 2.80 4.03
C VAL A 43 2.35 2.49 2.59
N THR A 44 3.61 2.17 2.35
CA THR A 44 4.13 1.78 1.04
C THR A 44 4.62 0.33 1.08
N PHE A 45 4.38 -0.41 0.01
CA PHE A 45 4.71 -1.84 -0.04
C PHE A 45 4.84 -2.32 -1.48
N GLU A 46 5.64 -3.35 -1.69
CA GLU A 46 5.54 -4.20 -2.87
C GLU A 46 4.47 -5.26 -2.65
N PHE A 47 3.74 -5.61 -3.70
CA PHE A 47 2.73 -6.66 -3.64
C PHE A 47 3.02 -7.73 -4.67
N ARG A 48 3.26 -8.97 -4.23
CA ARG A 48 3.63 -10.10 -5.09
C ARG A 48 2.96 -11.36 -4.58
N GLU A 49 2.27 -12.08 -5.46
CA GLU A 49 1.67 -13.40 -5.17
C GLU A 49 0.74 -13.46 -3.93
N GLY A 50 0.11 -12.34 -3.58
CA GLY A 50 -0.79 -12.23 -2.42
C GLY A 50 -0.10 -11.79 -1.12
N ASP A 51 1.21 -11.51 -1.16
CA ASP A 51 1.97 -11.09 -0.01
C ASP A 51 2.50 -9.65 -0.18
N ALA A 52 2.56 -8.93 0.93
CA ALA A 52 3.14 -7.60 1.01
C ALA A 52 4.61 -7.67 1.46
N PHE A 53 5.50 -7.06 0.68
CA PHE A 53 6.94 -7.00 0.95
C PHE A 53 7.40 -5.55 1.08
N ILE A 54 8.56 -5.35 1.73
CA ILE A 54 9.20 -4.03 1.86
C ILE A 54 8.18 -2.99 2.36
N LEU A 55 7.54 -3.31 3.48
CA LEU A 55 6.48 -2.49 4.04
C LEU A 55 7.10 -1.35 4.85
N ASP A 56 6.85 -0.12 4.42
CA ASP A 56 7.31 1.09 5.07
C ASP A 56 6.14 1.98 5.51
N TYR A 57 6.41 2.84 6.49
CA TYR A 57 5.50 3.87 6.97
C TYR A 57 6.14 5.25 6.76
N GLU A 58 5.62 6.00 5.80
CA GLU A 58 6.28 7.18 5.23
C GLU A 58 5.43 8.45 5.46
N ASP A 59 6.10 9.57 5.77
CA ASP A 59 5.49 10.91 5.80
C ASP A 59 5.71 11.60 4.44
N TYR A 60 4.64 11.92 3.73
CA TYR A 60 4.69 12.54 2.38
C TYR A 60 4.87 14.06 2.44
N ARG A 61 5.64 14.55 3.40
CA ARG A 61 5.91 15.99 3.56
C ARG A 61 7.16 16.44 2.82
#